data_AF-A0A8T7AGC0-F1
#
_entry.id   AF-A0A8T7AGC0-F1
#
_cell.length_a   1.000
_cell.length_b   1.000
_cell.length_c   1.000
_cell.angle_alpha   90.00
_cell.angle_beta   90.00
_cell.angle_gamma   90.00
#
_symmetry.space_group_name_H-M   'P 1'
#
loop_
_entity.id
_entity.type
_entity.pdbx_description
1 polymer ?
#
loop_
_entity_poly.entity_id
_entity_poly.type
_entity_poly.pdbx_seq_one_letter_code
_entity_poly.pdbx_strand_id
1 'polypeptide(L)'
;MNPGVADSASWLPPHSGMQMAGQQLDWLQEQRQQALVHFAEVGLPGIRDEEWRYTNLRALKSNVYAFSTPNPDADISLPATDHPRLVIVDGFYREDLSSVGKLTGGVVFTSLAEILATRAELVKAVFGSGLPKLQHGFSALNTAYCQDGFV
;
A
#
# COMPACT_ATOMS: atom_id res chain seq x y z
N MET A 1 9.43 24.93 -22.22
CA MET A 1 8.49 25.10 -21.10
C MET A 1 7.40 24.05 -21.25
N ASN A 2 7.28 23.12 -20.30
CA ASN A 2 6.39 21.96 -20.37
C ASN A 2 5.12 22.29 -19.57
N PRO A 3 3.94 22.47 -20.17
CA PRO A 3 2.74 22.92 -19.47
C PRO A 3 2.01 21.80 -18.70
N GLY A 4 2.72 20.74 -18.29
CA GLY A 4 2.13 19.53 -17.70
C GLY A 4 2.35 19.35 -16.19
N VAL A 5 3.05 20.25 -15.52
CA VAL A 5 3.38 20.14 -14.09
C VAL A 5 2.58 21.18 -13.31
N ALA A 6 1.28 20.95 -13.15
CA ALA A 6 0.43 21.72 -12.23
C ALA A 6 -0.94 21.04 -12.04
N ASP A 7 -0.95 19.83 -11.49
CA ASP A 7 -2.09 19.40 -10.67
C ASP A 7 -1.54 18.55 -9.53
N SER A 8 -0.86 19.24 -8.63
CA SER A 8 -0.07 18.69 -7.55
C SER A 8 -0.98 18.04 -6.51
N ALA A 9 -1.20 16.72 -6.64
CA ALA A 9 -1.65 15.81 -5.56
C ALA A 9 -2.82 16.29 -4.67
N SER A 10 -3.64 17.25 -5.11
CA SER A 10 -4.64 17.95 -4.27
C SER A 10 -5.80 17.04 -3.84
N TRP A 11 -5.99 15.95 -4.57
CA TRP A 11 -6.95 14.88 -4.28
C TRP A 11 -6.40 13.80 -3.34
N LEU A 12 -5.10 13.83 -3.02
CA LEU A 12 -4.51 12.92 -2.06
C LEU A 12 -4.72 13.43 -0.63
N PRO A 13 -5.19 12.58 0.29
CA PRO A 13 -5.31 13.01 1.67
C PRO A 13 -3.93 13.22 2.30
N PRO A 14 -3.74 14.24 3.14
CA PRO A 14 -2.48 14.40 3.85
C PRO A 14 -2.31 13.28 4.89
N HIS A 15 -1.07 12.92 5.20
CA HIS A 15 -0.79 12.03 6.35
C HIS A 15 -1.24 12.64 7.68
N SER A 16 -1.32 13.97 7.78
CA SER A 16 -1.73 14.66 9.01
C SER A 16 -3.16 14.31 9.40
N GLY A 17 -3.33 13.70 10.58
CA GLY A 17 -4.63 13.28 11.11
C GLY A 17 -5.00 11.82 10.80
N MET A 18 -4.14 11.08 10.09
CA MET A 18 -4.32 9.64 9.86
C MET A 18 -3.48 8.82 10.82
N GLN A 19 -4.09 7.82 11.45
CA GLN A 19 -3.36 6.86 12.27
C GLN A 19 -2.79 5.78 11.37
N MET A 20 -1.55 5.96 10.93
CA MET A 20 -0.87 5.04 10.01
C MET A 20 -0.13 3.95 10.79
N ALA A 21 -0.13 2.72 10.28
CA ALA A 21 0.69 1.67 10.86
C ALA A 21 2.17 2.05 10.85
N GLY A 22 2.85 1.81 11.98
CA GLY A 22 4.26 2.18 12.13
C GLY A 22 4.53 3.68 12.16
N GLN A 23 3.53 4.53 12.43
CA GLN A 23 3.72 5.99 12.39
C GLN A 23 4.79 6.53 13.36
N GLN A 24 5.09 5.78 14.42
CA GLN A 24 6.14 6.06 15.38
C GLN A 24 7.56 5.73 14.88
N LEU A 25 7.71 5.13 13.69
CA LEU A 25 8.98 4.70 13.14
C LEU A 25 9.52 5.75 12.16
N ASP A 26 10.58 6.46 12.55
CA ASP A 26 11.15 7.55 11.74
C ASP A 26 11.56 7.11 10.32
N TRP A 27 12.18 5.93 10.21
CA TRP A 27 12.62 5.40 8.91
C TRP A 27 11.43 5.13 7.97
N LEU A 28 10.28 4.72 8.51
CA LEU A 28 9.09 4.43 7.71
C LEU A 28 8.42 5.74 7.28
N GLN A 29 8.37 6.73 8.16
CA GLN A 29 7.89 8.07 7.83
C GLN A 29 8.73 8.71 6.72
N GLU A 30 10.05 8.58 6.81
CA GLU A 30 10.97 9.07 5.77
C GLU A 30 10.70 8.37 4.43
N GLN A 31 10.59 7.04 4.41
CA GLN A 31 10.27 6.29 3.19
C GLN A 31 8.92 6.71 2.57
N ARG A 32 7.87 6.86 3.39
CA ARG A 32 6.56 7.32 2.93
C ARG A 32 6.60 8.75 2.38
N GLN A 33 7.34 9.64 3.03
CA GLN A 33 7.50 11.02 2.57
C GLN A 33 8.27 11.07 1.24
N GLN A 34 9.35 10.30 1.09
CA GLN A 34 10.08 10.18 -0.17
C GLN A 34 9.18 9.66 -1.29
N ALA A 35 8.31 8.68 -1.00
CA ALA A 35 7.35 8.16 -1.96
C ALA A 35 6.29 9.21 -2.37
N LEU A 36 5.80 10.03 -1.43
CA LEU A 36 4.89 11.15 -1.76
C LEU A 36 5.57 12.22 -2.63
N VAL A 37 6.81 12.59 -2.30
CA VAL A 37 7.59 13.56 -3.11
C VAL A 37 7.75 13.02 -4.52
N HIS A 38 8.17 11.76 -4.66
CA HIS A 38 8.30 11.14 -5.96
C HIS A 38 6.96 11.08 -6.71
N PHE A 39 5.86 10.73 -6.03
CA PHE A 39 4.53 10.75 -6.65
C PHE A 39 4.13 12.15 -7.15
N ALA A 40 4.46 13.20 -6.41
CA ALA A 40 4.19 14.57 -6.83
C ALA A 40 4.99 14.96 -8.09
N GLU A 41 6.17 14.37 -8.29
CA GLU A 41 7.01 14.58 -9.48
C GLU A 41 6.52 13.80 -10.70
N VAL A 42 6.21 12.50 -10.54
CA VAL A 42 5.88 11.61 -11.67
C VAL A 42 4.39 11.52 -11.97
N GLY A 43 3.54 11.72 -10.97
CA GLY A 43 2.10 11.55 -11.04
C GLY A 43 1.66 10.12 -11.42
N LEU A 44 0.37 9.96 -11.73
CA LEU A 44 -0.11 8.73 -12.37
C LEU A 44 0.38 8.64 -13.81
N PRO A 45 0.64 7.42 -14.32
CA PRO A 45 1.02 7.23 -15.71
C PRO A 45 -0.06 7.74 -16.67
N GLY A 46 0.32 8.03 -17.90
CA GLY A 46 -0.57 8.57 -18.90
C GLY A 46 -0.31 8.00 -20.29
N ILE A 47 -0.96 8.59 -21.28
CA ILE A 47 -0.89 8.16 -22.69
C ILE A 47 0.52 8.19 -23.31
N ARG A 48 1.48 8.83 -22.63
CA ARG A 48 2.89 8.90 -23.05
C ARG A 48 3.71 7.71 -22.55
N ASP A 49 3.23 7.01 -21.53
CA ASP A 49 3.82 5.77 -21.04
C ASP A 49 3.30 4.62 -21.90
N GLU A 50 4.19 3.89 -22.58
CA GLU A 50 3.82 2.89 -23.58
C GLU A 50 2.89 1.81 -23.00
N GLU A 51 3.15 1.39 -21.75
CA GLU A 51 2.35 0.43 -20.99
C GLU A 51 0.93 0.93 -20.66
N TRP A 52 0.70 2.25 -20.68
CA TRP A 52 -0.57 2.89 -20.29
C TRP A 52 -1.25 3.64 -21.43
N ARG A 53 -0.72 3.54 -22.66
CA ARG A 53 -1.23 4.25 -23.84
C ARG A 53 -2.73 4.07 -24.08
N TYR A 54 -3.26 2.90 -23.71
CA TYR A 54 -4.67 2.53 -23.91
C TYR A 54 -5.50 2.51 -22.61
N THR A 55 -4.94 2.94 -21.49
CA THR A 55 -5.61 2.93 -20.19
C THR A 55 -5.84 4.36 -19.71
N ASN A 56 -7.10 4.82 -19.76
CA ASN A 56 -7.46 6.18 -19.35
C ASN A 56 -7.65 6.29 -17.84
N LEU A 57 -6.75 7.00 -17.16
CA LEU A 57 -6.78 7.21 -15.70
C LEU A 57 -7.45 8.51 -15.25
N ARG A 58 -8.09 9.27 -16.15
CA ARG A 58 -8.71 10.55 -15.81
C ARG A 58 -9.78 10.44 -14.73
N ALA A 59 -10.57 9.36 -14.76
CA ALA A 59 -11.60 9.09 -13.77
C ALA A 59 -11.00 8.94 -12.35
N LEU A 60 -9.81 8.33 -12.23
CA LEU A 60 -9.16 8.18 -10.92
C LEU A 60 -8.83 9.53 -10.29
N LYS A 61 -8.39 10.50 -11.07
CA LYS A 61 -8.03 11.86 -10.59
C LYS A 61 -9.24 12.74 -10.26
N SER A 62 -10.44 12.34 -10.67
CA SER A 62 -11.65 13.16 -10.59
C SER A 62 -12.52 12.83 -9.36
N ASN A 63 -12.08 11.89 -8.53
CA ASN A 63 -12.79 11.43 -7.33
C ASN A 63 -12.09 11.89 -6.06
N VAL A 64 -12.87 11.98 -4.98
CA VAL A 64 -12.36 12.11 -3.61
C VAL A 64 -12.37 10.73 -2.99
N TYR A 65 -11.22 10.30 -2.46
CA TYR A 65 -11.08 9.01 -1.79
C TYR A 65 -11.00 9.20 -0.28
N ALA A 66 -11.55 8.24 0.45
CA ALA A 66 -11.30 8.05 1.88
C ALA A 66 -10.46 6.80 2.07
N PHE A 67 -9.67 6.76 3.13
CA PHE A 67 -9.00 5.53 3.53
C PHE A 67 -9.99 4.58 4.17
N SER A 68 -9.83 3.31 3.84
CA SER A 68 -10.49 2.23 4.54
C SER A 68 -9.91 2.07 5.93
N THR A 69 -10.74 1.59 6.85
CA THR A 69 -10.35 1.12 8.16
C THR A 69 -10.59 -0.39 8.24
N PRO A 70 -9.93 -1.12 9.16
CA PRO A 70 -10.24 -2.52 9.39
C PRO A 70 -11.75 -2.71 9.60
N ASN A 71 -12.35 -3.60 8.81
CA ASN A 71 -13.77 -3.95 8.90
C ASN A 71 -13.90 -5.40 9.38
N PRO A 72 -14.02 -5.65 10.70
CA PRO A 72 -14.17 -7.00 11.22
C PRO A 72 -15.51 -7.64 10.82
N ASP A 73 -16.54 -6.82 10.63
CA ASP A 73 -17.90 -7.25 10.30
C ASP A 73 -18.14 -7.41 8.79
N ALA A 74 -17.10 -7.30 7.96
CA ALA A 74 -17.23 -7.51 6.52
C ALA A 74 -17.75 -8.94 6.26
N ASP A 75 -18.98 -9.04 5.76
CA ASP A 75 -19.60 -10.29 5.35
C ASP A 75 -19.01 -10.73 4.00
N ILE A 76 -18.15 -11.74 4.06
CA ILE A 76 -17.41 -12.23 2.89
C ILE A 76 -17.69 -13.71 2.73
N SER A 77 -18.47 -14.03 1.70
CA SER A 77 -18.66 -15.41 1.27
C SER A 77 -17.42 -15.88 0.52
N LEU A 78 -16.68 -16.82 1.12
CA LEU A 78 -15.49 -17.40 0.52
C LEU A 78 -15.79 -18.84 0.05
N PRO A 79 -15.26 -19.26 -1.11
CA PRO A 79 -15.41 -20.65 -1.56
C PRO A 79 -14.74 -21.61 -0.57
N ALA A 80 -15.23 -22.84 -0.44
CA ALA A 80 -14.53 -23.86 0.34
C ALA A 80 -13.18 -24.21 -0.32
N THR A 81 -12.14 -24.48 0.49
CA THR A 81 -10.84 -24.93 0.00
C THR A 81 -10.11 -25.73 1.07
N ASP A 82 -9.33 -26.72 0.64
CA ASP A 82 -8.42 -27.48 1.51
C ASP A 82 -6.99 -26.90 1.49
N HIS A 83 -6.77 -25.80 0.76
CA HIS A 83 -5.47 -25.16 0.62
C HIS A 83 -5.31 -23.97 1.55
N PRO A 84 -4.05 -23.57 1.84
CA PRO A 84 -3.81 -22.32 2.53
C PRO A 84 -4.43 -21.13 1.79
N ARG A 85 -5.05 -20.23 2.56
CA ARG A 85 -5.73 -19.03 2.10
C ARG A 85 -5.27 -17.82 2.91
N LEU A 86 -4.95 -16.75 2.19
CA LEU A 86 -4.77 -15.42 2.72
C LEU A 86 -5.98 -14.56 2.34
N VAL A 87 -6.56 -13.86 3.31
CA VAL A 87 -7.65 -12.90 3.09
C VAL A 87 -7.19 -11.51 3.49
N ILE A 88 -7.29 -10.58 2.53
CA ILE A 88 -7.06 -9.15 2.71
C ILE A 88 -8.35 -8.44 2.33
N VAL A 89 -8.86 -7.61 3.23
CA VAL A 89 -10.09 -6.84 3.04
C VAL A 89 -9.73 -5.37 3.11
N ASP A 90 -9.96 -4.66 2.00
CA ASP A 90 -9.67 -3.22 1.89
C ASP A 90 -8.23 -2.83 2.30
N GLY A 91 -7.26 -3.72 2.07
CA GLY A 91 -5.86 -3.54 2.41
C GLY A 91 -5.43 -4.07 3.78
N PHE A 92 -6.34 -4.62 4.59
CA PHE A 92 -6.06 -5.14 5.93
C PHE A 92 -6.13 -6.67 5.98
N TYR A 93 -5.20 -7.29 6.70
CA TYR A 93 -5.18 -8.74 6.88
C TYR A 93 -6.33 -9.19 7.79
N ARG A 94 -7.10 -10.20 7.35
CA ARG A 94 -8.17 -10.84 8.13
C ARG A 94 -7.74 -12.23 8.57
N GLU A 95 -7.17 -12.31 9.77
CA GLU A 95 -6.70 -13.57 10.36
C GLU A 95 -7.84 -14.58 10.50
N ASP A 96 -9.01 -14.14 10.96
CA ASP A 96 -10.20 -14.95 11.19
C ASP A 96 -10.79 -15.58 9.91
N LEU A 97 -10.49 -15.01 8.74
CA LEU A 97 -10.89 -15.53 7.43
C LEU A 97 -9.74 -16.25 6.70
N SER A 98 -8.53 -16.21 7.25
CA SER A 98 -7.33 -16.77 6.66
C SER A 98 -6.98 -18.12 7.28
N SER A 99 -6.24 -18.93 6.53
CA SER A 99 -5.71 -20.21 6.95
C SER A 99 -4.38 -20.42 6.26
N VAL A 100 -3.26 -20.11 6.91
CA VAL A 100 -1.93 -20.21 6.26
C VAL A 100 -1.27 -21.59 6.43
N GLY A 101 -1.96 -22.53 7.05
CA GLY A 101 -1.45 -23.87 7.34
C GLY A 101 -0.34 -23.89 8.39
N LYS A 102 0.36 -25.02 8.52
CA LYS A 102 1.46 -25.18 9.47
C LYS A 102 2.76 -24.65 8.89
N LEU A 103 3.27 -23.58 9.49
CA LEU A 103 4.58 -23.02 9.16
C LEU A 103 5.67 -23.83 9.86
N THR A 104 6.76 -24.11 9.16
CA THR A 104 7.91 -24.88 9.68
C THR A 104 9.21 -24.13 9.43
N GLY A 105 10.29 -24.50 10.11
CA GLY A 105 11.62 -23.92 9.86
C GLY A 105 11.82 -22.50 10.40
N GLY A 106 11.06 -22.08 11.41
CA GLY A 106 11.20 -20.74 12.00
C GLY A 106 10.61 -19.61 11.16
N VAL A 107 9.79 -19.94 10.15
CA VAL A 107 9.03 -18.96 9.37
C VAL A 107 8.02 -18.25 10.27
N VAL A 108 8.07 -16.93 10.24
CA VAL A 108 7.07 -16.06 10.84
C VAL A 108 6.18 -15.55 9.72
N PHE A 109 4.88 -15.67 9.91
CA PHE A 109 3.88 -15.07 9.04
C PHE A 109 2.99 -14.19 9.92
N THR A 110 2.79 -12.94 9.53
CA THR A 110 1.92 -12.02 10.28
C THR A 110 1.47 -10.87 9.38
N SER A 111 0.56 -10.03 9.87
CA SER A 111 0.24 -8.78 9.20
C SER A 111 1.42 -7.80 9.19
N LEU A 112 1.48 -6.95 8.18
CA LEU A 112 2.48 -5.88 8.12
C LEU A 112 2.29 -4.90 9.28
N ALA A 113 1.04 -4.59 9.65
CA ALA A 113 0.75 -3.70 10.77
C ALA A 113 1.29 -4.26 12.10
N GLU A 114 1.13 -5.57 12.34
CA GLU A 114 1.61 -6.21 13.57
C GLU A 114 3.13 -6.30 13.64
N ILE A 115 3.81 -6.65 12.54
CA ILE A 115 5.27 -6.71 12.54
C ILE A 115 5.88 -5.31 12.72
N LEU A 116 5.27 -4.26 12.15
CA LEU A 116 5.69 -2.88 12.36
C LEU A 116 5.49 -2.41 13.81
N ALA A 117 4.50 -2.97 14.52
CA ALA A 117 4.26 -2.65 15.93
C ALA A 117 5.20 -3.40 16.88
N THR A 118 5.61 -4.63 16.52
CA THR A 118 6.27 -5.56 17.45
C THR A 118 7.75 -5.80 17.14
N ARG A 119 8.14 -5.87 15.86
CA ARG A 119 9.47 -6.29 15.37
C ARG A 119 9.85 -5.59 14.05
N ALA A 120 9.73 -4.26 14.03
CA ALA A 120 9.88 -3.45 12.82
C ALA A 120 11.26 -3.60 12.13
N GLU A 121 12.29 -3.94 12.91
CA GLU A 121 13.64 -4.19 12.40
C GLU A 121 13.72 -5.32 11.37
N LEU A 122 12.82 -6.31 11.45
CA LEU A 122 12.80 -7.44 10.52
C LEU A 122 12.39 -7.04 9.10
N VAL A 123 11.61 -5.96 8.96
CA VAL A 123 11.10 -5.50 7.66
C VAL A 123 11.76 -4.23 7.15
N LYS A 124 12.49 -3.50 8.01
CA LYS A 124 13.11 -2.21 7.67
C LYS A 124 13.98 -2.27 6.41
N ALA A 125 14.76 -3.35 6.23
CA ALA A 125 15.69 -3.46 5.10
C ALA A 125 15.00 -3.79 3.77
N VAL A 126 13.79 -4.35 3.81
CA VAL A 126 13.08 -4.87 2.64
C VAL A 126 11.85 -4.04 2.26
N PHE A 127 11.34 -3.22 3.18
CA PHE A 127 10.20 -2.35 2.92
C PHE A 127 10.52 -1.37 1.78
N GLY A 128 9.69 -1.38 0.73
CA GLY A 128 9.89 -0.54 -0.45
C GLY A 128 11.02 -0.99 -1.40
N SER A 129 11.75 -2.08 -1.09
CA SER A 129 12.87 -2.55 -1.92
C SER A 129 12.48 -3.61 -2.95
N GLY A 130 11.24 -4.10 -2.92
CA GLY A 130 10.77 -5.22 -3.76
C GLY A 130 10.55 -4.88 -5.23
N LEU A 131 10.50 -3.59 -5.58
CA LEU A 131 10.35 -3.13 -6.95
C LEU A 131 11.61 -2.35 -7.39
N PRO A 132 11.99 -2.39 -8.67
CA PRO A 132 12.99 -1.48 -9.21
C PRO A 132 12.62 -0.05 -8.83
N LYS A 133 13.59 0.71 -8.30
CA LYS A 133 13.35 2.02 -7.66
C LYS A 133 12.34 2.86 -8.45
N LEU A 134 11.19 3.12 -7.83
CA LEU A 134 10.28 4.24 -8.06
C LEU A 134 10.15 4.64 -9.56
N GLN A 135 9.70 3.71 -10.41
CA GLN A 135 9.48 4.05 -11.83
C GLN A 135 8.08 4.62 -12.09
N HIS A 136 7.07 4.25 -11.29
CA HIS A 136 5.66 4.52 -11.61
C HIS A 136 4.89 5.02 -10.40
N GLY A 137 4.02 6.02 -10.60
CA GLY A 137 3.29 6.68 -9.51
C GLY A 137 2.42 5.76 -8.65
N PHE A 138 1.89 4.67 -9.20
CA PHE A 138 1.09 3.73 -8.39
C PHE A 138 1.89 3.06 -7.28
N SER A 139 3.14 2.67 -7.55
CA SER A 139 4.02 2.06 -6.55
C SER A 139 4.43 3.07 -5.48
N ALA A 140 4.66 4.33 -5.88
CA ALA A 140 4.93 5.42 -4.96
C ALA A 140 3.73 5.70 -4.06
N LEU A 141 2.52 5.72 -4.63
CA LEU A 141 1.28 5.89 -3.87
C LEU A 141 1.05 4.74 -2.89
N ASN A 142 1.26 3.49 -3.32
CA ASN A 142 1.15 2.33 -2.44
C ASN A 142 2.17 2.40 -1.29
N THR A 143 3.43 2.77 -1.58
CA THR A 143 4.48 2.89 -0.55
C THR A 143 4.16 3.99 0.46
N ALA A 144 3.62 5.13 0.00
CA ALA A 144 3.23 6.24 0.86
C ALA A 144 2.09 5.87 1.81
N TYR A 145 1.09 5.13 1.31
CA TYR A 145 -0.19 4.96 2.01
C TYR A 145 -0.50 3.53 2.47
N CYS A 146 0.36 2.53 2.25
CA CYS A 146 0.08 1.19 2.75
C CYS A 146 -0.04 1.21 4.29
N GLN A 147 -1.13 0.63 4.78
CA GLN A 147 -1.43 0.54 6.21
C GLN A 147 -1.22 -0.87 6.75
N ASP A 148 -1.40 -1.87 5.90
CA ASP A 148 -1.26 -3.26 6.30
C ASP A 148 -1.01 -4.14 5.06
N GLY A 149 -1.05 -5.45 5.25
CA GLY A 149 -0.73 -6.48 4.28
C GLY A 149 -0.28 -7.71 5.04
N PHE A 150 0.65 -8.48 4.46
CA PHE A 150 1.26 -9.62 5.12
C PHE A 150 2.77 -9.60 4.92
N VAL A 151 3.47 -10.29 5.83
CA VAL A 151 4.92 -10.52 5.78
C VAL A 151 5.25 -11.97 6.10
#